data_AF-A0AAW6Q3R6-F1
#
_entry.id   AF-A0AAW6Q3R6-F1
#
_cell.length_a   1.000
_cell.length_b   1.000
_cell.length_c   1.000
_cell.angle_alpha   90.00
_cell.angle_beta   90.00
_cell.angle_gamma   90.00
#
_symmetry.space_group_name_H-M   'P 1'
#
loop_
_entity.id
_entity.type
_entity.pdbx_description
1 polymer ?
#
loop_
_entity_poly.entity_id
_entity_poly.type
_entity_poly.pdbx_seq_one_letter_code
_entity_poly.pdbx_strand_id
1 'polypeptide(L)' 'MNKKPKIAIFGGGTGLSVLLRGLKHKPVDITAIVTVADDGGSSGRLRDELQIPPPGDI' A
#
# COMPACT_ATOMS: atom_id res chain seq x y z
N MET A 1 -4.55 17.05 -22.94
CA MET A 1 -4.66 16.56 -21.55
C MET A 1 -3.40 15.78 -21.20
N ASN A 2 -2.54 16.30 -20.31
CA ASN A 2 -1.38 15.55 -19.85
C ASN A 2 -1.85 14.40 -18.95
N LYS A 3 -1.65 13.15 -19.39
CA LYS A 3 -1.92 11.98 -18.57
C LYS A 3 -0.89 11.90 -17.45
N LYS A 4 -1.34 11.63 -16.22
CA LYS A 4 -0.45 11.32 -15.10
C LYS A 4 0.29 10.01 -15.39
N PRO A 5 1.59 9.90 -15.07
CA PRO A 5 2.30 8.62 -15.14
C PRO A 5 1.66 7.60 -14.21
N LYS A 6 1.51 6.36 -14.69
CA LYS A 6 1.02 5.22 -13.91
C LYS A 6 2.21 4.41 -13.41
N ILE A 7 2.28 4.16 -12.11
CA ILE A 7 3.40 3.48 -11.46
C ILE A 7 2.87 2.29 -10.65
N ALA A 8 3.38 1.10 -10.95
CA ALA A 8 3.15 -0.09 -10.14
C ALA A 8 4.39 -0.37 -9.27
N ILE A 9 4.18 -0.61 -7.98
CA ILE A 9 5.25 -0.81 -7.00
C ILE A 9 4.99 -2.14 -6.29
N PHE A 10 6.01 -3.00 -6.23
CA PHE A 10 5.95 -4.28 -5.54
C PHE A 10 6.88 -4.23 -4.32
N GLY A 11 6.40 -4.64 -3.15
CA GLY A 11 7.22 -4.64 -1.94
C GLY A 11 6.44 -4.93 -0.67
N GLY A 12 6.97 -4.50 0.48
CA GLY A 12 6.34 -4.67 1.79
C GLY A 12 7.01 -3.81 2.86
N GLY A 13 6.53 -3.95 4.11
CA GLY A 13 7.15 -3.33 5.28
C GLY A 13 7.26 -1.79 5.25
N THR A 14 8.21 -1.28 6.02
CA THR A 14 8.44 0.16 6.23
C THR A 14 9.02 0.86 5.00
N GLY A 15 9.86 0.18 4.21
CA GLY A 15 10.46 0.74 2.99
C GLY A 15 9.43 1.16 1.96
N LEU A 16 8.42 0.32 1.72
CA LEU A 16 7.30 0.66 0.85
C LEU A 16 6.50 1.85 1.38
N SER A 17 6.26 1.91 2.70
CA SER A 17 5.50 3.00 3.34
C SER A 17 6.21 4.36 3.21
N VAL A 18 7.53 4.40 3.36
CA VAL A 18 8.34 5.61 3.18
C VAL A 18 8.32 6.08 1.73
N LEU A 19 8.48 5.16 0.78
CA LEU A 19 8.43 5.46 -0.66
C LEU A 19 7.06 6.04 -1.06
N LEU A 20 5.96 5.41 -0.63
CA LEU A 20 4.60 5.88 -0.92
C LEU A 20 4.31 7.25 -0.32
N ARG A 21 4.83 7.54 0.89
CA ARG A 21 4.72 8.86 1.52
C ARG A 21 5.37 9.96 0.67
N GLY A 22 6.53 9.68 0.06
CA GLY A 22 7.16 10.61 -0.87
C GLY A 22 6.40 10.76 -2.20
N LEU A 23 5.95 9.64 -2.77
CA LEU A 23 5.25 9.62 -4.06
C LEU A 23 3.85 10.26 -4.01
N LYS A 24 3.20 10.32 -2.84
CA LYS A 24 1.92 11.00 -2.63
C LYS A 24 1.94 12.48 -3.06
N HIS A 25 3.11 13.12 -3.07
CA HIS A 25 3.28 14.52 -3.47
C HIS A 25 3.62 14.72 -4.95
N LYS A 26 3.62 13.66 -5.76
CA LYS A 26 3.91 13.72 -7.19
C LYS A 26 2.61 13.55 -7.99
N PRO A 27 2.51 14.14 -9.19
CA PRO A 27 1.31 14.03 -10.03
C PRO A 27 1.29 12.67 -10.77
N VAL A 28 1.19 11.58 -10.01
CA VAL A 28 1.25 10.20 -10.51
C VAL A 28 0.07 9.39 -9.99
N ASP A 29 -0.32 8.35 -10.74
CA ASP A 29 -1.30 7.35 -10.31
C ASP A 29 -0.53 6.11 -9.85
N ILE A 30 -0.71 5.71 -8.58
CA ILE A 30 0.12 4.69 -7.93
C ILE A 30 -0.73 3.44 -7.67
N THR A 31 -0.18 2.28 -7.99
CA THR A 31 -0.68 0.96 -7.55
C THR A 31 0.43 0.29 -6.74
N ALA A 32 0.13 -0.12 -5.50
CA ALA A 32 1.07 -0.84 -4.66
C ALA A 32 0.59 -2.28 -4.48
N ILE A 33 1.45 -3.24 -4.81
CA ILE A 33 1.23 -4.68 -4.63
C ILE A 33 2.12 -5.12 -3.47
N VAL A 34 1.48 -5.51 -2.38
CA VAL A 34 2.14 -5.72 -1.09
C VAL A 34 2.29 -7.21 -0.83
N THR A 35 3.50 -7.67 -0.50
CA THR A 35 3.71 -9.03 -0.02
C THR A 35 3.07 -9.23 1.36
N VAL A 36 2.39 -10.36 1.54
CA VAL A 36 1.77 -10.79 2.80
C VAL A 36 2.60 -11.86 3.51
N ALA A 37 3.86 -12.06 3.10
CA ALA A 37 4.69 -13.17 3.59
C ALA A 37 5.26 -12.97 5.01
N ASP A 38 5.23 -11.75 5.57
CA ASP A 38 5.77 -11.44 6.90
C ASP A 38 4.64 -11.10 7.90
N ASP A 39 4.25 -12.10 8.69
CA ASP A 39 3.21 -12.02 9.73
C ASP A 39 3.72 -11.51 11.11
N GLY A 40 4.85 -10.80 11.17
CA GLY A 40 5.53 -10.54 12.46
C GLY A 40 5.33 -9.16 13.11
N GLY A 41 4.75 -8.18 12.41
CA GLY A 41 4.88 -6.76 12.79
C GLY A 41 3.59 -5.93 12.78
N SER A 42 3.71 -4.63 12.54
CA SER A 42 2.63 -3.62 12.55
C SER A 42 1.39 -3.93 11.70
N SER A 43 1.43 -4.98 10.88
CA SER A 43 0.31 -5.56 10.12
C SER A 43 -0.89 -5.95 11.01
N GLY A 44 -0.70 -6.19 12.31
CA GLY A 44 -1.81 -6.33 13.26
C GLY A 44 -2.59 -5.03 13.52
N ARG A 45 -1.91 -3.87 13.55
CA ARG A 45 -2.54 -2.59 13.95
C ARG A 45 -3.45 -1.98 12.88
N LEU A 46 -3.14 -2.19 11.60
CA LEU A 46 -4.01 -1.72 10.50
C LEU A 46 -5.27 -2.58 10.32
N ARG A 47 -5.29 -3.83 10.82
CA ARG A 47 -6.51 -4.65 10.93
C ARG A 47 -7.42 -4.17 12.05
N ASP A 48 -6.85 -3.78 13.20
CA ASP A 48 -7.61 -3.31 14.36
C ASP A 48 -8.20 -1.91 14.16
N GLU A 49 -7.53 -1.02 13.41
CA GLU A 49 -8.00 0.37 13.20
C GLU A 49 -9.14 0.52 12.20
N LEU A 50 -9.38 -0.46 11.32
CA LEU A 50 -10.34 -0.31 10.22
C LEU A 50 -11.66 -1.09 10.38
N GLN A 51 -11.81 -2.03 11.32
CA GLN A 51 -13.08 -2.75 11.56
C GLN A 51 -13.76 -3.30 10.28
N ILE A 52 -13.02 -3.51 9.18
CA ILE A 52 -13.57 -4.07 7.94
C ILE A 52 -13.32 -5.58 8.00
N PRO A 53 -14.35 -6.41 7.82
CA PRO A 53 -14.19 -7.86 7.72
C PRO A 53 -13.16 -8.20 6.64
N PRO A 54 -12.42 -9.32 6.77
CA PRO A 54 -11.48 -9.76 5.75
C PRO A 54 -12.20 -9.78 4.39
N PRO A 55 -11.65 -9.16 3.33
CA PRO A 55 -12.25 -9.10 1.99
C PRO A 55 -12.07 -10.46 1.27
N GLY A 56 -12.30 -11.54 2.01
CA GLY A 56 -12.28 -12.91 1.53
C GLY A 56 -13.63 -13.37 0.97
N ASP A 57 -14.65 -12.50 0.97
CA ASP A 57 -15.90 -12.69 0.24
C ASP A 57 -16.36 -11.32 -0.31
N ILE A 58 -16.34 -11.21 -1.66
CA ILE A 58 -16.75 -10.09 -2.55
C ILE A 58 -15.67 -9.03 -2.84
#